data_AF-A0A954SK32-F1
#
_entry.id   AF-A0A954SK32-F1
#
_cell.length_a   1.000
_cell.length_b   1.000
_cell.length_c   1.000
_cell.angle_alpha   90.00
_cell.angle_beta   90.00
_cell.angle_gamma   90.00
#
_symmetry.space_group_name_H-M   'P 1'
#
loop_
_entity.id
_entity.type
_entity.pdbx_description
1 polymer ?
#
loop_
_entity_poly.entity_id
_entity_poly.type
_entity_poly.pdbx_seq_one_letter_code
_entity_poly.pdbx_strand_id
1 'polypeptide(L)'
;MSNRSRLEFEGIDPEDKSGVQTALYHIERSKVDELIKNEMESKLQRIRCIPSVISNPLVVYKGWNREGFEQCLAFVGIPDHDYSPKGVELPPQKNRHFLIYTTPNRRIKEWGWDVFDPNDESMRENQFGKEWVQLWP
;
A
#
# COMPACT_ATOMS: atom_id res chain seq x y z
N MET A 1 12.28 24.28 10.62
CA MET A 1 11.47 23.05 10.52
C MET A 1 11.61 22.54 9.09
N SER A 2 12.11 21.31 8.89
CA SER A 2 12.36 20.77 7.55
C SER A 2 11.05 20.71 6.76
N ASN A 3 10.96 21.50 5.69
CA ASN A 3 9.80 21.56 4.80
C ASN A 3 9.83 20.31 3.89
N ARG A 4 9.61 19.11 4.46
CA ARG A 4 9.59 17.87 3.67
C ARG A 4 8.32 17.89 2.82
N SER A 5 8.50 17.92 1.50
CA SER A 5 7.44 17.88 0.49
C SER A 5 6.70 16.54 0.43
N ARG A 6 7.18 15.52 1.16
CA ARG A 6 6.64 14.16 1.15
C ARG A 6 6.90 13.43 2.48
N LEU A 7 6.07 12.44 2.77
CA LEU A 7 6.31 11.42 3.79
C LEU A 7 7.06 10.27 3.13
N GLU A 8 8.09 9.74 3.79
CA GLU A 8 8.96 8.69 3.24
C GLU A 8 8.92 7.46 4.15
N PHE A 9 9.00 6.29 3.53
CA PHE A 9 8.93 5.00 4.18
C PHE A 9 9.96 4.07 3.54
N GLU A 10 10.70 3.34 4.35
CA GLU A 10 11.62 2.31 3.89
C GLU A 10 10.91 0.96 3.88
N GLY A 11 10.93 0.27 2.75
CA GLY A 11 10.30 -1.04 2.58
C GLY A 11 11.18 -1.96 1.74
N ILE A 12 10.73 -3.19 1.52
CA ILE A 12 11.44 -4.12 0.64
C ILE A 12 11.46 -3.58 -0.79
N ASP A 13 12.51 -3.88 -1.55
CA ASP A 13 12.50 -3.68 -3.01
C ASP A 13 12.06 -4.97 -3.71
N PRO A 14 10.81 -5.09 -4.19
CA PRO A 14 10.31 -6.33 -4.78
C PRO A 14 10.93 -6.63 -6.15
N GLU A 15 11.69 -5.70 -6.74
CA GLU A 15 12.44 -5.95 -7.97
C GLU A 15 13.87 -6.47 -7.68
N ASP A 16 14.32 -6.39 -6.42
CA ASP A 16 15.60 -6.93 -6.00
C ASP A 16 15.50 -8.45 -5.77
N LYS A 17 16.00 -9.21 -6.74
CA LYS A 17 16.05 -10.68 -6.67
C LYS A 17 16.99 -11.21 -5.58
N SER A 18 17.84 -10.35 -4.99
CA SER A 18 18.67 -10.77 -3.86
C SER A 18 17.87 -10.85 -2.55
N GLY A 19 16.74 -10.15 -2.46
CA GLY A 19 15.90 -10.08 -1.26
C GLY A 19 16.52 -9.31 -0.09
N VAL A 20 17.61 -8.58 -0.33
CA VAL A 20 18.38 -7.86 0.71
C VAL A 20 18.14 -6.35 0.64
N GLN A 21 17.82 -5.81 -0.53
CA GLN A 21 17.71 -4.37 -0.71
C GLN A 21 16.36 -3.81 -0.28
N THR A 22 16.44 -2.60 0.27
CA THR A 22 15.29 -1.78 0.59
C THR A 22 15.11 -0.67 -0.45
N ALA A 23 13.88 -0.19 -0.54
CA ALA A 23 13.46 0.90 -1.39
C ALA A 23 12.78 1.99 -0.56
N LEU A 24 12.99 3.25 -0.95
CA LEU A 24 12.26 4.39 -0.39
C LEU A 24 10.96 4.61 -1.16
N TYR A 25 9.86 4.45 -0.44
CA TYR A 25 8.51 4.77 -0.88
C TYR A 25 8.07 6.11 -0.31
N HIS A 26 7.16 6.81 -0.98
CA HIS A 26 6.72 8.12 -0.50
C HIS A 26 5.25 8.43 -0.78
N ILE A 27 4.66 9.24 0.11
CA ILE A 27 3.37 9.89 -0.09
C ILE A 27 3.63 11.38 -0.28
N GLU A 28 3.16 11.92 -1.41
CA GLU A 28 3.23 13.37 -1.68
C GLU A 28 2.43 14.16 -0.66
N ARG A 29 2.95 15.32 -0.23
CA ARG A 29 2.26 16.18 0.73
C ARG A 29 0.87 16.59 0.24
N SER A 30 0.73 16.85 -1.06
CA SER A 30 -0.56 17.18 -1.66
C SER A 30 -1.63 16.10 -1.47
N LYS A 31 -1.25 14.82 -1.38
CA LYS A 31 -2.20 13.74 -1.09
C LYS A 31 -2.64 13.77 0.38
N VAL A 32 -1.72 14.07 1.30
CA VAL A 32 -2.06 14.25 2.72
C VAL A 32 -3.00 15.44 2.89
N ASP A 33 -2.70 16.56 2.25
CA ASP A 33 -3.52 17.77 2.31
C ASP A 33 -4.92 17.53 1.70
N GLU A 34 -5.02 16.76 0.60
CA GLU A 34 -6.29 16.32 0.02
C GLU A 34 -7.13 15.49 1.01
N LEU A 35 -6.51 14.53 1.71
CA LEU A 35 -7.20 13.72 2.70
C LEU A 35 -7.70 14.54 3.90
N ILE A 36 -6.92 15.54 4.33
CA ILE A 36 -7.32 16.48 5.39
C ILE A 36 -8.51 17.32 4.91
N LYS A 37 -8.42 17.88 3.71
CA LYS A 37 -9.47 18.71 3.12
C LYS A 37 -10.79 17.96 2.97
N ASN A 38 -10.72 16.67 2.68
CA ASN A 38 -11.89 15.81 2.46
C ASN A 38 -12.35 15.06 3.73
N GLU A 39 -11.85 15.42 4.92
CA GLU A 39 -12.25 14.81 6.19
C GLU A 39 -12.14 13.27 6.17
N MET A 40 -11.00 12.78 5.65
CA MET A 40 -10.71 11.35 5.53
C MET A 40 -9.82 10.87 6.68
N GLU A 41 -10.19 11.16 7.94
CA GLU A 41 -9.34 10.91 9.11
C GLU A 41 -8.97 9.43 9.25
N SER A 42 -9.90 8.51 9.00
CA SER A 42 -9.62 7.07 9.03
C SER A 42 -8.46 6.69 8.09
N LYS A 43 -8.43 7.30 6.90
CA LYS A 43 -7.40 7.02 5.89
C LYS A 43 -6.07 7.68 6.26
N LEU A 44 -6.11 8.89 6.81
CA LEU A 44 -4.93 9.57 7.36
C LEU A 44 -4.28 8.77 8.49
N GLN A 45 -5.07 8.29 9.46
CA GLN A 45 -4.53 7.52 10.59
C GLN A 45 -3.88 6.21 10.13
N ARG A 46 -4.44 5.58 9.09
CA ARG A 46 -3.91 4.36 8.48
C ARG A 46 -2.57 4.51 7.75
N ILE A 47 -2.07 5.74 7.54
CA ILE A 47 -0.67 5.94 7.09
C ILE A 47 0.31 5.24 8.05
N ARG A 48 -0.03 5.16 9.34
CA ARG A 48 0.78 4.50 10.37
C ARG A 48 0.92 2.98 10.17
N CYS A 49 0.04 2.35 9.39
CA CYS A 49 0.11 0.93 9.05
C CYS A 49 1.04 0.66 7.85
N ILE A 50 1.43 1.69 7.10
CA ILE A 50 2.25 1.54 5.90
C ILE A 50 3.61 0.89 6.19
N PRO A 51 4.40 1.36 7.19
CA PRO A 51 5.72 0.80 7.46
C PRO A 51 5.70 -0.72 7.65
N SER A 52 4.80 -1.25 8.49
CA SER A 52 4.76 -2.69 8.78
C SER A 52 4.46 -3.53 7.54
N VAL A 53 3.61 -3.03 6.64
CA VAL A 53 3.21 -3.78 5.44
C VAL A 53 4.24 -3.65 4.32
N ILE A 54 4.88 -2.49 4.13
CA ILE A 54 5.90 -2.37 3.06
C ILE A 54 7.23 -3.01 3.45
N SER A 55 7.55 -3.11 4.74
CA SER A 55 8.80 -3.73 5.21
C SER A 55 8.65 -5.25 5.38
N ASN A 56 7.44 -5.75 5.61
CA ASN A 56 7.17 -7.18 5.73
C ASN A 56 5.81 -7.55 5.10
N PRO A 57 5.67 -7.43 3.77
CA PRO A 57 4.42 -7.82 3.10
C PRO A 57 4.25 -9.34 3.13
N LEU A 58 2.99 -9.78 3.20
CA LEU A 58 2.61 -11.17 2.96
C LEU A 58 2.79 -11.54 1.50
N VAL A 59 2.51 -10.61 0.59
CA VAL A 59 2.71 -10.77 -0.85
C VAL A 59 2.79 -9.41 -1.56
N VAL A 60 3.51 -9.33 -2.68
CA VAL A 60 3.61 -8.19 -3.57
C VAL A 60 3.28 -8.63 -4.99
N TYR A 61 2.34 -7.95 -5.63
CA TYR A 61 2.01 -8.17 -7.04
C TYR A 61 2.43 -6.98 -7.89
N LYS A 62 2.84 -7.25 -9.13
CA LYS A 62 3.07 -6.26 -10.19
C LYS A 62 2.01 -6.40 -11.27
N GLY A 63 1.60 -5.26 -11.80
CA GLY A 63 0.63 -5.19 -12.89
C GLY A 63 -0.80 -4.88 -12.44
N TRP A 64 -1.01 -4.46 -11.18
CA TRP A 64 -2.30 -3.90 -10.77
C TRP A 64 -2.53 -2.62 -11.60
N ASN A 65 -3.60 -2.59 -12.39
CA ASN A 65 -4.07 -1.36 -13.02
C ASN A 65 -5.29 -0.86 -12.25
N ARG A 66 -5.21 0.37 -11.73
CA ARG A 66 -6.34 1.10 -11.14
C ARG A 66 -6.66 2.25 -12.08
N GLU A 67 -7.86 2.81 -11.98
CA GLU A 67 -8.21 4.01 -12.70
C GLU A 67 -7.15 5.10 -12.47
N GLY A 68 -6.55 5.60 -13.57
CA GLY A 68 -5.50 6.61 -13.55
C GLY A 68 -4.07 6.10 -13.31
N PHE A 69 -3.84 4.79 -13.13
CA PHE A 69 -2.50 4.23 -12.92
C PHE A 69 -2.26 2.90 -13.61
N GLU A 70 -1.11 2.80 -14.27
CA GLU A 70 -0.65 1.57 -14.92
C GLU A 70 0.55 0.95 -14.19
N GLN A 71 0.66 -0.37 -14.27
CA GLN A 71 1.79 -1.16 -13.78
C GLN A 71 2.13 -0.91 -12.30
N CYS A 72 1.09 -0.73 -11.47
CA CYS A 72 1.31 -0.54 -10.05
C CYS A 72 1.77 -1.83 -9.37
N LEU A 73 2.51 -1.64 -8.29
CA LEU A 73 2.75 -2.68 -7.29
C LEU A 73 1.62 -2.63 -6.25
N ALA A 74 1.22 -3.80 -5.77
CA ALA A 74 0.29 -3.95 -4.67
C ALA A 74 0.98 -4.74 -3.56
N PHE A 75 1.33 -4.06 -2.47
CA PHE A 75 1.81 -4.70 -1.24
C PHE A 75 0.61 -5.12 -0.42
N VAL A 76 0.57 -6.37 -0.01
CA VAL A 76 -0.52 -6.94 0.78
C VAL A 76 0.06 -7.44 2.09
N GLY A 77 -0.57 -7.10 3.20
CA GLY A 77 -0.15 -7.58 4.52
C GLY A 77 -1.23 -7.43 5.57
N ILE A 78 -0.90 -7.80 6.80
CA ILE A 78 -1.76 -7.60 7.96
C ILE A 78 -0.90 -6.84 8.99
N PRO A 79 -1.07 -5.51 9.13
CA PRO A 79 -0.39 -4.76 10.18
C PRO A 79 -0.84 -5.25 11.56
N ASP A 80 -0.01 -5.06 12.59
CA ASP A 80 -0.32 -5.46 13.97
C ASP A 80 -1.55 -4.74 14.55
N HIS A 81 -1.89 -3.57 13.99
CA HIS A 81 -2.96 -2.71 14.46
C HIS A 81 -3.65 -1.97 13.30
N ASP A 82 -4.92 -1.59 13.49
CA ASP A 82 -5.63 -0.56 12.72
C ASP A 82 -5.81 0.69 13.58
N TYR A 83 -6.32 1.77 13.00
CA TYR A 83 -6.60 3.00 13.73
C TYR A 83 -7.98 3.55 13.39
N SER A 84 -8.72 3.93 14.43
CA SER A 84 -9.97 4.69 14.29
C SER A 84 -9.72 6.09 13.70
N PRO A 85 -10.75 6.81 13.21
CA PRO A 85 -10.59 8.19 12.76
C PRO A 85 -9.99 9.13 13.83
N LYS A 86 -10.18 8.83 15.12
CA LYS A 86 -9.61 9.59 16.24
C LYS A 86 -8.17 9.20 16.60
N GLY A 87 -7.56 8.29 15.84
CA GLY A 87 -6.20 7.80 16.10
C GLY A 87 -6.08 6.78 17.24
N VAL A 88 -7.20 6.30 17.78
CA VAL A 88 -7.22 5.18 18.75
C VAL A 88 -6.83 3.91 18.03
N GLU A 89 -5.87 3.19 18.59
CA GLU A 89 -5.42 1.88 18.13
C GLU A 89 -6.52 0.82 18.26
N LEU A 90 -6.68 0.02 17.22
CA LEU A 90 -7.67 -1.03 17.11
C LEU A 90 -6.97 -2.34 16.72
N PRO A 91 -7.55 -3.50 17.04
CA PRO A 91 -7.06 -4.76 16.50
C PRO A 91 -7.17 -4.79 14.97
N PRO A 92 -6.35 -5.61 14.28
CA PRO A 92 -6.45 -5.82 12.84
C PRO A 92 -7.86 -6.26 12.42
N GLN A 93 -8.27 -5.87 11.21
CA GLN A 93 -9.60 -6.24 10.70
C GLN A 93 -9.63 -7.74 10.34
N LYS A 94 -10.59 -8.47 10.90
CA LYS A 94 -10.78 -9.90 10.62
C LYS A 94 -11.15 -10.11 9.14
N ASN A 95 -10.59 -11.15 8.53
CA ASN A 95 -10.85 -11.59 7.15
C ASN A 95 -10.59 -10.51 6.09
N ARG A 96 -9.66 -9.59 6.36
CA ARG A 96 -9.26 -8.52 5.44
C ARG A 96 -7.75 -8.40 5.43
N HIS A 97 -7.24 -7.86 4.33
CA HIS A 97 -5.84 -7.51 4.20
C HIS A 97 -5.69 -6.00 4.07
N PHE A 98 -4.54 -5.49 4.47
CA PHE A 98 -4.16 -4.12 4.24
C PHE A 98 -3.36 -4.06 2.94
N LEU A 99 -3.89 -3.31 1.96
CA LEU A 99 -3.29 -3.17 0.64
C LEU A 99 -2.64 -1.78 0.54
N ILE A 100 -1.48 -1.72 -0.11
CA ILE A 100 -0.77 -0.48 -0.43
C ILE A 100 -0.42 -0.50 -1.90
N TYR A 101 -0.92 0.48 -2.63
CA TYR A 101 -0.68 0.62 -4.06
C TYR A 101 0.39 1.65 -4.34
N THR A 102 1.42 1.23 -5.06
CA THR A 102 2.54 2.10 -5.44
C THR A 102 2.73 2.13 -6.94
N THR A 103 2.98 3.30 -7.49
CA THR A 103 3.37 3.47 -8.89
C THR A 103 4.83 3.04 -9.11
N PRO A 104 5.27 2.84 -10.37
CA PRO A 104 6.66 2.43 -10.68
C PRO A 104 7.74 3.35 -10.11
N ASN A 105 7.44 4.64 -9.90
CA ASN A 105 8.34 5.59 -9.24
C ASN A 105 8.25 5.57 -7.70
N ARG A 106 7.76 4.48 -7.10
CA ARG A 106 7.67 4.24 -5.64
C ARG A 106 6.79 5.24 -4.89
N ARG A 107 5.86 5.90 -5.58
CA ARG A 107 4.87 6.77 -4.95
C ARG A 107 3.67 5.96 -4.50
N ILE A 108 3.35 6.03 -3.21
CA ILE A 108 2.15 5.45 -2.63
C ILE A 108 0.95 6.34 -2.99
N LYS A 109 -0.06 5.74 -3.62
CA LYS A 109 -1.25 6.45 -4.10
C LYS A 109 -2.50 6.13 -3.31
N GLU A 110 -2.61 4.88 -2.88
CA GLU A 110 -3.82 4.34 -2.26
C GLU A 110 -3.42 3.29 -1.22
N TRP A 111 -4.17 3.25 -0.11
CA TRP A 111 -3.99 2.26 0.95
C TRP A 111 -5.28 2.08 1.74
N GLY A 112 -5.47 0.88 2.27
CA GLY A 112 -6.61 0.58 3.13
C GLY A 112 -6.84 -0.91 3.31
N TRP A 113 -7.87 -1.22 4.10
CA TRP A 113 -8.34 -2.58 4.29
C TRP A 113 -9.29 -2.98 3.17
N ASP A 114 -8.99 -4.10 2.51
CA ASP A 114 -9.85 -4.68 1.49
C ASP A 114 -9.98 -6.19 1.69
N VAL A 115 -10.98 -6.77 1.03
CA VAL A 115 -11.05 -8.22 0.84
C VAL A 115 -10.02 -8.56 -0.23
N PHE A 116 -9.11 -9.45 0.11
CA PHE A 116 -8.11 -9.96 -0.81
C PHE A 116 -8.04 -11.46 -0.63
N ASP A 117 -8.38 -12.20 -1.67
CA ASP A 117 -8.20 -13.64 -1.75
C ASP A 117 -7.13 -13.94 -2.82
N PRO A 118 -5.93 -14.41 -2.42
CA PRO A 118 -4.88 -14.73 -3.38
C PRO A 118 -5.26 -15.89 -4.31
N ASN A 119 -6.27 -16.69 -3.98
CA ASN A 119 -6.76 -17.81 -4.78
C ASN A 119 -7.92 -17.43 -5.70
N ASP A 120 -8.50 -16.24 -5.55
CA ASP A 120 -9.56 -15.76 -6.43
C ASP A 120 -8.96 -15.28 -7.76
N GLU A 121 -9.12 -16.11 -8.80
CA GLU A 121 -8.65 -15.81 -10.17
C GLU A 121 -9.27 -14.53 -10.73
N SER A 122 -10.48 -14.14 -10.30
CA SER A 122 -11.10 -12.89 -10.74
C SER A 122 -10.36 -11.65 -10.23
N MET A 123 -9.61 -11.78 -9.14
CA MET A 123 -8.70 -10.73 -8.64
C MET A 123 -7.33 -10.77 -9.33
N ARG A 124 -7.04 -11.81 -10.13
CA ARG A 124 -5.78 -11.98 -10.88
C ARG A 124 -5.83 -11.47 -12.32
N GLU A 125 -6.95 -10.93 -12.76
CA GLU A 125 -7.03 -10.21 -14.03
C GLU A 125 -7.15 -8.72 -13.75
N ASN A 126 -6.21 -7.91 -14.26
CA ASN A 126 -6.48 -6.48 -14.30
C ASN A 126 -7.58 -6.16 -15.33
N GLN A 127 -8.11 -4.94 -15.32
CA GLN A 127 -9.15 -4.48 -16.26
C GLN A 127 -8.79 -4.60 -17.76
N PHE A 128 -7.57 -5.03 -18.09
CA PHE A 128 -7.07 -5.25 -19.45
C PHE A 128 -6.75 -6.72 -19.75
N GLY A 129 -7.20 -7.66 -18.91
CA GLY A 129 -6.99 -9.10 -19.11
C GLY A 129 -5.53 -9.55 -18.99
N LYS A 130 -4.67 -8.78 -18.29
CA LYS A 130 -3.31 -9.22 -17.99
C LYS A 130 -3.25 -9.82 -16.59
N GLU A 131 -2.65 -11.00 -16.53
CA GLU A 131 -2.36 -11.70 -15.30
C GLU A 131 -1.40 -10.92 -14.41
N TRP A 132 -1.64 -11.07 -13.12
CA TRP A 132 -0.86 -10.50 -12.05
C TRP A 132 0.44 -11.25 -11.89
N VAL A 133 1.57 -10.53 -11.78
CA VAL A 133 2.86 -11.17 -11.53
C VAL A 133 3.19 -11.03 -10.05
N GLN A 134 3.13 -12.12 -9.30
CA GLN A 134 3.66 -12.17 -7.93
C GLN A 134 5.18 -11.93 -7.98
N LEU A 135 5.65 -10.95 -7.22
CA LEU A 135 7.08 -10.62 -7.08
C LEU A 135 7.66 -11.05 -5.74
N TRP A 136 6.83 -11.14 -4.72
CA TRP A 136 7.24 -11.39 -3.34
C TRP A 136 6.09 -11.98 -2.53
N PRO A 137 6.32 -12.84 -1.52
CA PRO A 137 7.45 -13.75 -1.55
C PRO A 137 7.47 -14.48 -2.89
#